data_AF-B2ADR8-F1
#
_entry.id   AF-B2ADR8-F1
#
_cell.length_a   1.000
_cell.length_b   1.000
_cell.length_c   1.000
_cell.angle_alpha   90.00
_cell.angle_beta   90.00
_cell.angle_gamma   90.00
#
_symmetry.space_group_name_H-M   'P 1'
#
loop_
_entity.id
_entity.type
_entity.pdbx_description
1 polymer ?
#
loop_
_entity_poly.entity_id
_entity_poly.type
_entity_poly.pdbx_seq_one_letter_code
_entity_poly.pdbx_strand_id
1 'polypeptide(L)'
;MEEKVRSFNNLPGPADMELPNLFGRNHWVFGVCHVEIKNPSEILIAVNPGFDFMKEASPCQILSMPTIQGKAEATVPHLLDAFLIPEGFNPKATALLPGSWSTLEPEMAQAIEDELKKHGVTPALCKVGMVFREPGKLGDSTRCHGCRMGQASFFEALKRCAQCGRAWYHSRGCQKAYWIVHKETCRAPAATASPAATASPAATASPAAVPPPKLDAHDYYTTKAPNDPEARDLMKSLCLEDDSKRGGIGCASFPSPCRLLWKTMVADTVFSLPRYRLIITGQDTPENMRLLFGPDYGTSLEEQHEEVRLQCLLEPRPGSPAHVMITKMNMNDSCLVRALRPATEDEEGKIAEVRGLQALIQGRVGDWPGMVLSYSLAVRTLDQRRFGWWLP
;
A
#
# COMPACT_ATOMS: atom_id res chain seq x y z
N MET A 1 22.93 -23.29 -5.39
CA MET A 1 23.17 -21.85 -5.12
C MET A 1 23.81 -21.17 -6.32
N GLU A 2 24.95 -21.66 -6.82
CA GLU A 2 25.65 -21.09 -8.00
C GLU A 2 24.75 -20.86 -9.22
N GLU A 3 23.91 -21.84 -9.59
CA GLU A 3 22.95 -21.70 -10.70
C GLU A 3 21.97 -20.55 -10.47
N LYS A 4 21.44 -20.41 -9.24
CA LYS A 4 20.52 -19.32 -8.89
C LYS A 4 21.18 -17.97 -9.03
N VAL A 5 22.42 -17.83 -8.55
CA VAL A 5 23.19 -16.59 -8.68
C VAL A 5 23.47 -16.27 -10.13
N ARG A 6 23.84 -17.26 -10.93
CA ARG A 6 24.07 -17.09 -12.37
C ARG A 6 22.80 -16.61 -13.07
N SER A 7 21.67 -17.26 -12.82
CA SER A 7 20.38 -16.86 -13.37
C SER A 7 19.97 -15.46 -12.91
N PHE A 8 20.20 -15.13 -11.65
CA PHE A 8 19.85 -13.83 -11.07
C PHE A 8 20.71 -12.73 -11.69
N ASN A 9 22.03 -12.91 -11.76
CA ASN A 9 22.95 -11.95 -12.38
C ASN A 9 22.71 -11.75 -13.89
N ASN A 10 22.03 -12.70 -14.56
CA ASN A 10 21.66 -12.59 -15.97
C ASN A 10 20.30 -11.92 -16.20
N LEU A 11 19.56 -11.56 -15.13
CA LEU A 11 18.32 -10.81 -15.28
C LEU A 11 18.63 -9.40 -15.83
N PRO A 12 17.75 -8.83 -16.68
CA PRO A 12 17.93 -7.48 -17.21
C PRO A 12 18.01 -6.45 -16.08
N GLY A 13 18.99 -5.55 -16.20
CA GLY A 13 19.23 -4.49 -15.23
C GLY A 13 18.26 -3.32 -15.40
N PRO A 14 18.05 -2.49 -14.36
CA PRO A 14 17.23 -1.28 -14.47
C PRO A 14 17.78 -0.28 -15.51
N ALA A 15 19.10 -0.28 -15.73
CA ALA A 15 19.75 0.59 -16.72
C ALA A 15 19.49 0.15 -18.16
N ASP A 16 19.17 -1.13 -18.38
CA ASP A 16 18.88 -1.68 -19.71
C ASP A 16 17.44 -1.37 -20.14
N MET A 17 16.60 -0.93 -19.20
CA MET A 17 15.28 -0.43 -19.49
C MET A 17 15.35 1.07 -19.72
N GLU A 18 15.28 1.50 -20.97
CA GLU A 18 14.96 2.89 -21.39
C GLU A 18 13.53 3.27 -21.01
N LEU A 19 13.05 2.83 -19.85
CA LEU A 19 11.77 3.28 -19.36
C LEU A 19 11.97 4.70 -18.83
N PRO A 20 11.30 5.71 -19.40
CA PRO A 20 11.40 7.08 -18.95
C PRO A 20 11.17 7.14 -17.44
N ASN A 21 11.76 8.14 -16.77
CA ASN A 21 11.75 8.43 -15.31
C ASN A 21 10.40 8.33 -14.56
N LEU A 22 9.31 7.94 -15.23
CA LEU A 22 8.06 7.45 -14.67
C LEU A 22 8.25 6.33 -13.65
N PHE A 23 9.26 5.48 -13.86
CA PHE A 23 9.60 4.48 -12.87
C PHE A 23 10.53 5.11 -11.83
N GLY A 24 9.98 5.43 -10.65
CA GLY A 24 10.76 5.77 -9.46
C GLY A 24 11.89 4.77 -9.18
N ARG A 25 12.75 5.08 -8.19
CA ARG A 25 13.90 4.21 -7.85
C ARG A 25 13.42 2.77 -7.65
N ASN A 26 13.91 1.83 -8.48
CA ASN A 26 13.68 0.39 -8.36
C ASN A 26 14.36 -0.16 -7.09
N HIS A 27 13.88 0.30 -5.93
CA HIS A 27 14.42 0.00 -4.61
C HIS A 27 13.44 -0.90 -3.88
N TRP A 28 13.94 -2.01 -3.35
CA TRP A 28 13.12 -2.99 -2.65
C TRP A 28 13.41 -2.99 -1.15
N VAL A 29 12.38 -3.11 -0.34
CA VAL A 29 12.48 -3.32 1.09
C VAL A 29 12.02 -4.74 1.38
N PHE A 30 12.87 -5.56 1.98
CA PHE A 30 12.52 -6.93 2.30
C PHE A 30 12.60 -7.23 3.80
N GLY A 31 11.87 -8.27 4.20
CA GLY A 31 11.87 -8.80 5.56
C GLY A 31 11.26 -10.18 5.60
N VAL A 32 11.36 -10.83 6.77
CA VAL A 32 10.79 -12.15 7.01
C VAL A 32 9.69 -12.03 8.05
N CYS A 33 8.54 -12.67 7.80
CA CYS A 33 7.45 -12.74 8.77
C CYS A 33 6.95 -14.17 8.96
N HIS A 34 6.49 -14.45 10.17
CA HIS A 34 5.78 -15.67 10.48
C HIS A 34 4.30 -15.55 10.07
N VAL A 35 3.76 -16.56 9.40
CA VAL A 35 2.34 -16.61 9.05
C VAL A 35 1.70 -17.81 9.73
N GLU A 36 0.73 -17.53 10.59
CA GLU A 36 -0.08 -18.53 11.30
C GLU A 36 -1.09 -19.19 10.33
N ILE A 37 -0.60 -20.07 9.46
CA ILE A 37 -1.43 -21.01 8.70
C ILE A 37 -1.42 -22.39 9.39
N LYS A 38 -2.32 -23.30 8.99
CA LYS A 38 -2.49 -24.64 9.60
C LYS A 38 -1.17 -25.43 9.72
N ASN A 39 -0.17 -25.10 8.88
CA ASN A 39 1.22 -25.49 9.02
C ASN A 39 2.08 -24.21 9.11
N PRO A 40 2.43 -23.71 10.31
CA PRO A 40 3.13 -22.44 10.47
C PRO A 40 4.36 -22.41 9.57
N SER A 41 4.39 -21.42 8.68
CA SER A 41 5.50 -21.21 7.76
C SER A 41 5.95 -19.76 7.85
N GLU A 42 7.22 -19.55 7.59
CA GLU A 42 7.74 -18.21 7.42
C GLU A 42 7.74 -17.86 5.94
N ILE A 43 7.58 -16.56 5.67
CA ILE A 43 7.55 -16.00 4.34
C ILE A 43 8.55 -14.86 4.29
N LEU A 44 9.40 -14.87 3.26
CA LEU A 44 10.19 -13.71 2.87
C LEU A 44 9.35 -12.84 1.95
N ILE A 45 9.21 -11.56 2.30
CA ILE A 45 8.46 -10.58 1.52
C ILE A 45 9.43 -9.48 1.11
N ALA A 46 9.46 -9.12 -0.17
CA ALA A 46 10.15 -7.96 -0.69
C ALA A 46 9.15 -7.02 -1.38
N VAL A 47 9.20 -5.74 -1.06
CA VAL A 47 8.21 -4.74 -1.48
C VAL A 47 8.92 -3.60 -2.16
N ASN A 48 8.40 -3.16 -3.29
CA ASN A 48 8.82 -1.91 -3.90
C ASN A 48 7.87 -0.79 -3.49
N PRO A 49 8.25 0.08 -2.54
CA PRO A 49 7.37 1.15 -2.04
C PRO A 49 7.05 2.21 -3.10
N GLY A 50 7.77 2.24 -4.24
CA GLY A 50 7.50 3.16 -5.33
C GLY A 50 6.40 2.69 -6.28
N PHE A 51 6.13 1.37 -6.35
CA PHE A 51 5.24 0.78 -7.34
C PHE A 51 4.15 -0.13 -6.77
N ASP A 52 4.11 -0.29 -5.45
CA ASP A 52 3.22 -1.25 -4.77
C ASP A 52 3.40 -2.69 -5.30
N PHE A 53 4.57 -3.00 -5.85
CA PHE A 53 4.94 -4.36 -6.22
C PHE A 53 5.40 -5.13 -5.00
N MET A 54 5.04 -6.40 -4.95
CA MET A 54 5.41 -7.32 -3.89
C MET A 54 5.91 -8.63 -4.50
N LYS A 55 7.02 -9.11 -3.98
CA LYS A 55 7.61 -10.42 -4.25
C LYS A 55 7.57 -11.24 -2.97
N GLU A 56 7.34 -12.53 -3.10
CA GLU A 56 7.31 -13.45 -1.98
C GLU A 56 8.11 -14.72 -2.28
N ALA A 57 8.72 -15.28 -1.25
CA ALA A 57 9.30 -16.62 -1.28
C ALA A 57 8.86 -17.38 -0.02
N SER A 58 8.20 -18.52 -0.23
CA SER A 58 7.71 -19.40 0.83
C SER A 58 7.66 -20.86 0.35
N PRO A 59 7.64 -21.84 1.28
CA PRO A 59 7.92 -21.69 2.70
C PRO A 59 9.42 -21.50 2.98
N CYS A 60 9.77 -20.73 4.02
CA CYS A 60 11.15 -20.64 4.51
C CYS A 60 11.23 -20.95 6.03
N GLN A 61 12.45 -21.25 6.50
CA GLN A 61 12.80 -21.45 7.91
C GLN A 61 14.01 -20.57 8.25
N ILE A 62 13.79 -19.27 8.32
CA ILE A 62 14.81 -18.24 8.56
C ILE A 62 14.80 -17.81 10.03
N LEU A 63 13.64 -17.44 10.60
CA LEU A 63 13.52 -16.93 11.97
C LEU A 63 13.91 -17.96 13.03
N SER A 64 13.74 -19.26 12.72
CA SER A 64 14.20 -20.37 13.56
C SER A 64 15.73 -20.53 13.63
N MET A 65 16.49 -19.86 12.75
CA MET A 65 17.95 -19.96 12.75
C MET A 65 18.55 -19.25 13.98
N PRO A 66 19.48 -19.90 14.71
CA PRO A 66 19.97 -19.40 16.00
C PRO A 66 20.96 -18.24 15.88
N THR A 67 21.58 -18.05 14.73
CA THR A 67 22.60 -17.02 14.50
C THR A 67 22.18 -16.10 13.34
N ILE A 68 22.62 -14.84 13.39
CA ILE A 68 22.36 -13.86 12.31
C ILE A 68 22.98 -14.34 10.99
N GLN A 69 24.16 -14.96 11.05
CA GLN A 69 24.80 -15.56 9.88
C GLN A 69 23.94 -16.70 9.31
N GLY A 70 23.41 -17.60 10.14
CA GLY A 70 22.51 -18.66 9.70
C GLY A 70 21.21 -18.13 9.10
N LYS A 71 20.67 -17.04 9.68
CA LYS A 71 19.54 -16.30 9.09
C LYS A 71 19.88 -15.75 7.71
N ALA A 72 21.04 -15.12 7.54
CA ALA A 72 21.48 -14.59 6.25
C ALA A 72 21.68 -15.69 5.20
N GLU A 73 22.34 -16.79 5.57
CA GLU A 73 22.53 -17.99 4.74
C GLU A 73 21.20 -18.59 4.29
N ALA A 74 20.20 -18.65 5.17
CA ALA A 74 18.85 -19.09 4.82
C ALA A 74 18.09 -18.05 3.97
N THR A 75 18.31 -16.75 4.21
CA THR A 75 17.59 -15.65 3.54
C THR A 75 17.99 -15.48 2.09
N VAL A 76 19.29 -15.51 1.79
CA VAL A 76 19.81 -15.17 0.45
C VAL A 76 19.19 -16.04 -0.66
N PRO A 77 19.12 -17.38 -0.55
CA PRO A 77 18.49 -18.20 -1.59
C PRO A 77 17.04 -17.82 -1.87
N HIS A 78 16.25 -17.58 -0.81
CA HIS A 78 14.84 -17.19 -0.93
C HIS A 78 14.68 -15.78 -1.49
N LEU A 79 15.57 -14.85 -1.13
CA LEU A 79 15.59 -13.51 -1.70
C LEU A 79 15.86 -13.56 -3.20
N LEU A 80 16.84 -14.35 -3.67
CA LEU A 80 17.11 -14.49 -5.10
C LEU A 80 15.93 -15.15 -5.84
N ASP A 81 15.33 -16.20 -5.26
CA ASP A 81 14.16 -16.87 -5.84
C ASP A 81 13.00 -15.90 -6.06
N ALA A 82 12.73 -15.00 -5.10
CA ALA A 82 11.65 -14.02 -5.19
C ALA A 82 11.76 -13.12 -6.45
N PHE A 83 12.98 -12.88 -6.94
CA PHE A 83 13.23 -12.09 -8.16
C PHE A 83 13.38 -12.94 -9.42
N LEU A 84 13.77 -14.21 -9.30
CA LEU A 84 13.83 -15.14 -10.44
C LEU A 84 12.45 -15.55 -10.95
N ILE A 85 11.44 -15.50 -10.07
CA ILE A 85 10.05 -15.76 -10.47
C ILE A 85 9.51 -14.51 -11.20
N PRO A 86 9.12 -14.62 -12.49
CA PRO A 86 8.57 -13.49 -13.24
C PRO A 86 7.32 -12.91 -12.56
N GLU A 87 7.11 -11.59 -12.68
CA GLU A 87 6.01 -10.91 -12.00
C GLU A 87 4.64 -11.31 -12.57
N GLY A 88 3.80 -11.87 -11.71
CA GLY A 88 2.38 -12.09 -11.98
C GLY A 88 2.09 -13.20 -13.00
N PHE A 89 0.87 -13.16 -13.53
CA PHE A 89 0.32 -14.19 -14.43
C PHE A 89 0.66 -13.92 -15.90
N ASN A 90 1.50 -12.94 -16.17
CA ASN A 90 2.03 -12.74 -17.51
C ASN A 90 3.30 -13.59 -17.63
N PRO A 91 3.26 -14.77 -18.28
CA PRO A 91 4.46 -15.57 -18.51
C PRO A 91 5.50 -14.83 -19.37
N LYS A 92 5.13 -13.69 -19.97
CA LYS A 92 6.02 -12.79 -20.70
C LYS A 92 6.57 -11.64 -19.86
N ALA A 93 6.07 -11.43 -18.63
CA ALA A 93 6.67 -10.45 -17.73
C ALA A 93 8.10 -10.88 -17.44
N THR A 94 9.06 -10.05 -17.84
CA THR A 94 10.47 -10.37 -17.66
C THR A 94 10.81 -10.13 -16.20
N ALA A 95 11.42 -11.12 -15.55
CA ALA A 95 12.00 -10.92 -14.23
C ALA A 95 13.07 -9.82 -14.32
N LEU A 96 13.04 -8.86 -13.40
CA LEU A 96 13.95 -7.71 -13.40
C LEU A 96 14.86 -7.75 -12.19
N LEU A 97 16.11 -7.32 -12.39
CA LEU A 97 16.99 -7.05 -11.26
C LEU A 97 16.42 -5.91 -10.41
N PRO A 98 16.47 -6.02 -9.08
CA PRO A 98 16.28 -4.85 -8.23
C PRO A 98 17.40 -3.85 -8.55
N GLY A 99 17.11 -2.56 -8.54
CA GLY A 99 18.15 -1.53 -8.65
C GLY A 99 18.89 -1.30 -7.34
N SER A 100 18.25 -1.60 -6.22
CA SER A 100 18.86 -1.70 -4.89
C SER A 100 17.86 -2.38 -3.95
N TRP A 101 18.34 -2.83 -2.80
CA TRP A 101 17.45 -3.34 -1.75
C TRP A 101 17.91 -2.97 -0.35
N SER A 102 17.00 -3.07 0.61
CA SER A 102 17.27 -2.85 2.01
C SER A 102 16.43 -3.72 2.93
N THR A 103 16.91 -3.89 4.16
CA THR A 103 16.18 -4.58 5.24
C THR A 103 16.00 -3.65 6.45
N LEU A 104 15.05 -3.99 7.33
CA LEU A 104 14.78 -3.28 8.58
C LEU A 104 15.76 -3.67 9.70
N GLU A 105 16.42 -4.82 9.58
CA GLU A 105 17.28 -5.39 10.62
C GLU A 105 18.76 -5.09 10.33
N PRO A 106 19.41 -4.24 11.13
CA PRO A 106 20.71 -3.69 10.77
C PRO A 106 21.83 -4.73 10.75
N GLU A 107 21.83 -5.60 11.73
CA GLU A 107 22.80 -6.68 11.85
C GLU A 107 22.62 -7.72 10.72
N MET A 108 21.37 -7.91 10.29
CA MET A 108 21.04 -8.81 9.19
C MET A 108 21.42 -8.23 7.83
N ALA A 109 21.36 -6.90 7.66
CA ALA A 109 21.79 -6.24 6.42
C ALA A 109 23.26 -6.58 6.08
N GLN A 110 24.16 -6.41 7.05
CA GLN A 110 25.59 -6.71 6.87
C GLN A 110 25.84 -8.19 6.58
N ALA A 111 25.20 -9.10 7.34
CA ALA A 111 25.37 -10.53 7.13
C ALA A 111 24.85 -11.00 5.77
N ILE A 112 23.73 -10.45 5.30
CA ILE A 112 23.21 -10.73 3.95
C ILE A 112 24.15 -10.17 2.89
N GLU A 113 24.69 -8.96 3.08
CA GLU A 113 25.68 -8.39 2.15
C GLU A 113 26.91 -9.30 2.00
N ASP A 114 27.46 -9.79 3.11
CA ASP A 114 28.63 -10.68 3.08
C ASP A 114 28.30 -12.04 2.44
N GLU A 115 27.10 -12.57 2.70
CA GLU A 115 26.64 -13.82 2.07
C GLU A 115 26.37 -13.66 0.56
N LEU A 116 25.81 -12.53 0.11
CA LEU A 116 25.65 -12.21 -1.31
C LEU A 116 27.01 -12.13 -2.02
N LYS A 117 28.00 -11.47 -1.39
CA LYS A 117 29.38 -11.40 -1.92
C LYS A 117 30.00 -12.78 -2.04
N LYS A 118 29.87 -13.61 -0.99
CA LYS A 118 30.40 -14.98 -0.95
C LYS A 118 29.87 -15.84 -2.10
N HIS A 119 28.61 -15.66 -2.50
CA HIS A 119 28.01 -16.41 -3.60
C HIS A 119 28.22 -15.78 -4.99
N GLY A 120 28.89 -14.63 -5.09
CA GLY A 120 29.21 -13.99 -6.37
C GLY A 120 28.04 -13.22 -7.01
N VAL A 121 27.13 -12.67 -6.20
CA VAL A 121 26.12 -11.72 -6.70
C VAL A 121 26.82 -10.45 -7.21
N THR A 122 26.24 -9.77 -8.21
CA THR A 122 26.83 -8.55 -8.79
C THR A 122 27.17 -7.52 -7.69
N PRO A 123 28.37 -6.90 -7.72
CA PRO A 123 28.82 -6.01 -6.64
C PRO A 123 27.87 -4.85 -6.30
N ALA A 124 27.12 -4.36 -7.29
CA ALA A 124 26.12 -3.30 -7.10
C ALA A 124 24.95 -3.76 -6.20
N LEU A 125 24.56 -5.04 -6.27
CA LEU A 125 23.45 -5.62 -5.51
C LEU A 125 23.90 -6.33 -4.23
N CYS A 126 25.19 -6.60 -4.08
CA CYS A 126 25.72 -7.05 -2.79
C CYS A 126 25.49 -6.03 -1.66
N LYS A 127 25.43 -4.74 -1.98
CA LYS A 127 25.20 -3.70 -0.98
C LYS A 127 23.75 -3.75 -0.48
N VAL A 128 23.57 -4.23 0.75
CA VAL A 128 22.26 -4.25 1.39
C VAL A 128 22.10 -2.99 2.22
N GLY A 129 21.24 -2.09 1.76
CA GLY A 129 20.90 -0.91 2.54
C GLY A 129 20.22 -1.32 3.84
N MET A 130 20.34 -0.47 4.85
CA MET A 130 19.35 -0.49 5.91
C MET A 130 18.25 0.47 5.49
N VAL A 131 17.00 0.12 5.78
CA VAL A 131 15.93 1.13 5.81
C VAL A 131 16.24 2.01 7.02
N PHE A 132 17.25 2.85 6.87
CA PHE A 132 17.46 3.92 7.80
C PHE A 132 16.20 4.78 7.71
N ARG A 133 15.52 4.90 8.83
CA ARG A 133 14.93 6.19 9.17
C ARG A 133 16.10 7.16 9.33
N GLU A 134 16.85 7.45 8.27
CA GLU A 134 17.84 8.52 8.30
C GLU A 134 17.05 9.70 8.84
N PRO A 135 17.45 10.32 9.96
CA PRO A 135 16.82 11.53 10.42
C PRO A 135 17.07 12.56 9.33
N GLY A 136 16.19 12.59 8.32
CA GLY A 136 16.35 13.42 7.15
C GLY A 136 16.68 14.79 7.64
N LYS A 137 17.76 15.39 7.13
CA LYS A 137 18.33 16.63 7.65
C LYS A 137 17.17 17.56 8.00
N LEU A 138 17.04 17.85 9.29
CA LEU A 138 16.02 18.74 9.81
C LEU A 138 16.18 20.07 9.06
N GLY A 139 15.20 20.42 8.24
CA GLY A 139 15.23 21.62 7.39
C GLY A 139 14.80 21.38 5.94
N ASP A 140 14.83 20.15 5.43
CA ASP A 140 14.32 19.87 4.08
C ASP A 140 12.80 20.03 4.03
N SER A 141 12.34 21.11 3.40
CA SER A 141 10.92 21.43 3.23
C SER A 141 10.26 20.67 2.08
N THR A 142 11.03 19.93 1.28
CA THR A 142 10.51 19.28 0.07
C THR A 142 9.93 17.90 0.34
N ARG A 143 10.09 17.32 1.55
CA ARG A 143 9.64 15.96 1.87
C ARG A 143 9.13 15.86 3.30
N CYS A 144 8.16 14.98 3.52
CA CYS A 144 7.66 14.69 4.86
C CYS A 144 8.70 13.89 5.67
N HIS A 145 9.09 14.36 6.86
CA HIS A 145 10.04 13.66 7.74
C HIS A 145 9.53 12.33 8.28
N GLY A 146 8.21 12.11 8.33
CA GLY A 146 7.64 10.86 8.82
C GLY A 146 7.48 9.78 7.76
N CYS A 147 6.96 10.08 6.56
CA CYS A 147 6.72 9.10 5.50
C CYS A 147 7.64 9.22 4.27
N ARG A 148 8.53 10.23 4.22
CA ARG A 148 9.52 10.48 3.15
C ARG A 148 8.97 10.79 1.75
N MET A 149 7.65 10.78 1.56
CA MET A 149 7.03 11.27 0.34
C MET A 149 7.33 12.76 0.13
N GLY A 150 7.47 13.15 -1.13
CA GLY A 150 7.75 14.53 -1.52
C GLY A 150 6.54 15.43 -1.31
N GLN A 151 6.75 16.74 -1.20
CA GLN A 151 5.67 17.74 -1.13
C GLN A 151 4.75 17.64 -2.34
N ALA A 152 5.27 17.29 -3.52
CA ALA A 152 4.47 17.06 -4.73
C ALA A 152 3.49 15.87 -4.61
N SER A 153 3.68 14.97 -3.64
CA SER A 153 2.76 13.87 -3.35
C SER A 153 1.57 14.30 -2.47
N PHE A 154 1.51 15.58 -2.07
CA PHE A 154 0.48 16.10 -1.19
C PHE A 154 -0.13 17.39 -1.78
N PHE A 155 -1.44 17.54 -1.63
CA PHE A 155 -2.15 18.76 -2.02
C PHE A 155 -1.89 19.90 -1.01
N GLU A 156 -1.81 19.58 0.29
CA GLU A 156 -1.45 20.56 1.32
C GLU A 156 0.06 20.74 1.44
N ALA A 157 0.48 21.99 1.66
CA ALA A 157 1.86 22.28 2.04
C ALA A 157 2.22 21.57 3.34
N LEU A 158 3.45 21.05 3.41
CA LEU A 158 3.94 20.39 4.62
C LEU A 158 3.92 21.36 5.80
N LYS A 159 3.52 20.86 6.97
CA LYS A 159 3.42 21.62 8.23
C LYS A 159 4.70 21.44 9.04
N ARG A 160 5.22 22.53 9.59
CA ARG A 160 6.44 22.49 10.43
C ARG A 160 6.11 21.99 11.84
N CYS A 161 7.07 21.31 12.46
CA CYS A 161 6.98 20.98 13.89
C CYS A 161 6.92 22.25 14.72
N ALA A 162 5.85 22.42 15.51
CA ALA A 162 5.63 23.62 16.33
C ALA A 162 6.75 23.89 17.36
N GLN A 163 7.47 22.86 17.80
CA GLN A 163 8.52 23.01 18.81
C GLN A 163 9.87 23.38 18.19
N CYS A 164 10.39 22.60 17.23
CA CYS A 164 11.72 22.84 16.67
C CYS A 164 11.72 23.71 15.41
N GLY A 165 10.58 23.88 14.73
CA GLY A 165 10.47 24.58 13.44
C GLY A 165 11.21 23.95 12.26
N ARG A 166 11.96 22.85 12.47
CA ARG A 166 12.88 22.27 11.47
C ARG A 166 12.38 20.99 10.79
N ALA A 167 11.48 20.23 11.42
CA ALA A 167 10.89 19.05 10.78
C ALA A 167 9.59 19.41 10.04
N TRP A 168 9.32 18.74 8.92
CA TRP A 168 8.14 18.97 8.07
C TRP A 168 7.28 17.71 7.98
N TYR A 169 5.95 17.86 8.10
CA TYR A 169 5.00 16.75 8.09
C TYR A 169 3.76 17.08 7.27
N HIS A 170 3.27 16.15 6.45
CA HIS A 170 2.01 16.36 5.73
C HIS A 170 0.79 16.32 6.68
N SER A 171 0.90 15.62 7.82
CA SER A 171 -0.19 15.48 8.78
C SER A 171 0.31 15.34 10.23
N ARG A 172 -0.57 15.67 11.19
CA ARG A 172 -0.32 15.45 12.63
C ARG A 172 -0.11 13.96 12.96
N GLY A 173 -0.78 13.06 12.23
CA GLY A 173 -0.60 11.62 12.36
C GLY A 173 0.83 11.19 11.99
N CYS A 174 1.35 11.72 10.89
CA CYS A 174 2.72 11.46 10.45
C CYS A 174 3.77 11.98 11.46
N GLN A 175 3.53 13.17 12.04
CA GLN A 175 4.37 13.73 13.11
C GLN A 175 4.38 12.82 14.35
N LYS A 176 3.21 12.39 14.84
CA LYS A 176 3.12 11.50 16.02
C LYS A 176 3.82 10.17 15.80
N ALA A 177 3.66 9.57 14.62
CA ALA A 177 4.32 8.30 14.28
C ALA A 177 5.86 8.43 14.26
N TYR A 178 6.37 9.57 13.79
CA TYR A 178 7.81 9.83 13.75
C TYR A 178 8.36 10.42 15.07
N TRP A 179 7.50 10.71 16.05
CA TRP A 179 7.87 11.40 17.28
C TRP A 179 8.92 10.65 18.10
N ILE A 180 8.90 9.31 18.09
CA ILE A 180 9.86 8.47 18.83
C ILE A 180 11.31 8.79 18.41
N VAL A 181 11.52 9.04 17.11
CA VAL A 181 12.83 9.40 16.55
C VAL A 181 13.04 10.92 16.61
N HIS A 182 12.01 11.71 16.32
CA HIS A 182 12.13 13.15 16.28
C HIS A 182 12.42 13.78 17.64
N LYS A 183 11.87 13.25 18.73
CA LYS A 183 12.00 13.85 20.08
C LYS A 183 13.46 14.04 20.51
N GLU A 184 14.36 13.16 20.08
CA GLU A 184 15.81 13.24 20.42
C GLU A 184 16.49 14.43 19.75
N THR A 185 15.97 14.85 18.59
CA THR A 185 16.50 15.96 17.79
C THR A 185 15.62 17.22 17.85
N CYS A 186 14.41 17.10 18.41
CA CYS A 186 13.44 18.18 18.57
C CYS A 186 13.88 19.13 19.70
N ARG A 187 14.71 20.11 19.35
CA ARG A 187 15.07 21.22 20.23
C ARG A 187 14.48 22.50 19.67
N ALA A 188 13.87 23.30 20.57
CA ALA A 188 13.43 24.64 20.24
C ALA A 188 14.59 25.42 19.61
N PRO A 189 14.35 26.19 18.55
CA PRO A 189 15.39 27.07 18.04
C PRO A 189 15.86 27.94 19.19
N ALA A 190 17.16 27.90 19.51
CA ALA A 190 17.75 28.84 20.46
C ALA A 190 17.31 30.22 19.99
N ALA A 191 16.74 31.02 20.89
CA ALA A 191 16.17 32.35 20.62
C ALA A 191 17.26 33.27 20.06
N THR A 192 17.62 33.06 18.81
CA THR A 192 18.48 33.90 18.01
C THR A 192 17.52 34.96 17.52
N ALA A 193 17.66 36.15 18.10
CA ALA A 193 16.86 37.32 17.81
C ALA A 193 16.66 37.41 16.29
N SER A 194 15.44 37.13 15.82
CA SER A 194 15.10 37.30 14.41
C SER A 194 15.27 38.77 14.07
N PRO A 195 15.98 39.10 12.97
CA PRO A 195 16.02 40.47 12.47
C PRO A 195 14.59 40.90 12.14
N ALA A 196 14.25 42.09 12.64
CA ALA A 196 12.93 42.70 12.57
C ALA A 196 12.37 42.68 11.13
N ALA A 197 11.12 42.21 11.03
CA ALA A 197 10.33 42.23 9.81
C ALA A 197 10.25 43.65 9.24
N THR A 198 10.74 43.83 8.01
CA THR A 198 10.52 45.03 7.21
C THR A 198 9.10 44.97 6.65
N ALA A 199 8.35 46.06 6.83
CA ALA A 199 6.96 46.20 6.45
C ALA A 199 6.73 46.04 4.94
N SER A 200 5.69 45.29 4.55
CA SER A 200 5.15 45.27 3.18
C SER A 200 4.16 46.43 2.96
N PRO A 201 4.14 47.02 1.75
CA PRO A 201 3.17 48.07 1.37
C PRO A 201 1.86 47.50 0.81
N ALA A 202 0.94 48.43 0.60
CA ALA A 202 -0.50 48.29 0.52
C ALA A 202 -1.09 47.70 -0.79
N ALA A 203 -2.28 47.10 -0.60
CA ALA A 203 -3.46 47.07 -1.45
C ALA A 203 -3.25 47.01 -2.98
N THR A 204 -3.41 45.82 -3.55
CA THR A 204 -3.68 45.60 -4.97
C THR A 204 -5.05 44.93 -5.13
N ALA A 205 -5.78 45.34 -6.16
CA ALA A 205 -7.18 45.04 -6.44
C ALA A 205 -7.56 43.55 -6.38
N SER A 206 -8.80 43.29 -5.94
CA SER A 206 -9.45 41.98 -5.95
C SER A 206 -9.38 41.34 -7.34
N PRO A 207 -8.68 40.20 -7.50
CA PRO A 207 -8.79 39.41 -8.72
C PRO A 207 -10.20 38.83 -8.79
N ALA A 208 -10.75 38.80 -10.01
CA ALA A 208 -12.01 38.11 -10.31
C ALA A 208 -12.00 36.71 -9.68
N ALA A 209 -13.08 36.36 -8.99
CA ALA A 209 -13.20 35.13 -8.23
C ALA A 209 -12.88 33.92 -9.11
N VAL A 210 -11.67 33.39 -8.97
CA VAL A 210 -11.29 32.09 -9.52
C VAL A 210 -12.23 31.08 -8.84
N PRO A 211 -12.99 30.27 -9.61
CA PRO A 211 -13.84 29.26 -9.01
C PRO A 211 -12.96 28.37 -8.12
N PRO A 212 -13.42 28.01 -6.91
CA PRO A 212 -12.63 27.18 -6.01
C PRO A 212 -12.19 25.90 -6.74
N PRO A 213 -10.95 25.44 -6.52
CA PRO A 213 -10.46 24.22 -7.13
C PRO A 213 -11.42 23.08 -6.79
N LYS A 214 -11.74 22.24 -7.78
CA LYS A 214 -12.53 21.04 -7.57
C LYS A 214 -11.81 20.16 -6.56
N LEU A 215 -12.49 19.82 -5.47
CA LEU A 215 -11.98 18.87 -4.48
C LEU A 215 -12.11 17.48 -5.08
N ASP A 216 -11.05 16.67 -4.98
CA ASP A 216 -11.17 15.25 -5.26
C ASP A 216 -12.06 14.58 -4.21
N ALA A 217 -12.51 13.36 -4.53
CA ALA A 217 -13.45 12.64 -3.68
C ALA A 217 -12.89 12.29 -2.29
N HIS A 218 -11.57 12.07 -2.18
CA HIS A 218 -10.89 11.80 -0.91
C HIS A 218 -10.85 13.06 -0.05
N ASP A 219 -10.47 14.19 -0.62
CA ASP A 219 -10.44 15.47 0.07
C ASP A 219 -11.85 15.90 0.49
N TYR A 220 -12.85 15.63 -0.35
CA TYR A 220 -14.26 15.85 0.02
C TYR A 220 -14.67 15.01 1.23
N TYR A 221 -14.44 13.70 1.19
CA TYR A 221 -14.80 12.78 2.28
C TYR A 221 -14.12 13.14 3.61
N THR A 222 -12.86 13.58 3.56
CA THR A 222 -12.08 13.88 4.78
C THR A 222 -12.34 15.28 5.33
N THR A 223 -12.67 16.26 4.49
CA THR A 223 -12.79 17.66 4.91
C THR A 223 -14.21 18.22 4.89
N LYS A 224 -15.06 17.78 3.96
CA LYS A 224 -16.42 18.32 3.78
C LYS A 224 -17.48 17.42 4.41
N ALA A 225 -17.49 16.14 4.07
CA ALA A 225 -18.51 15.20 4.53
C ALA A 225 -18.67 15.15 6.08
N PRO A 226 -17.61 15.22 6.91
CA PRO A 226 -17.77 15.19 8.37
C PRO A 226 -18.42 16.45 8.96
N ASN A 227 -18.52 17.53 8.16
CA ASN A 227 -19.15 18.80 8.53
C ASN A 227 -20.58 18.95 7.98
N ASP A 228 -21.00 18.05 7.09
CA ASP A 228 -22.36 18.01 6.55
C ASP A 228 -23.26 17.15 7.46
N PRO A 229 -24.39 17.66 7.97
CA PRO A 229 -25.25 16.90 8.89
C PRO A 229 -25.81 15.60 8.30
N GLU A 230 -26.22 15.61 7.02
CA GLU A 230 -26.79 14.44 6.36
C GLU A 230 -25.68 13.40 6.12
N ALA A 231 -24.51 13.85 5.67
CA ALA A 231 -23.37 12.96 5.47
C ALA A 231 -22.90 12.34 6.79
N ARG A 232 -22.91 13.10 7.90
CA ARG A 232 -22.60 12.58 9.24
C ARG A 232 -23.60 11.50 9.68
N ASP A 233 -24.89 11.72 9.46
CA ASP A 233 -25.91 10.75 9.85
C ASP A 233 -25.81 9.47 9.00
N LEU A 234 -25.46 9.60 7.72
CA LEU A 234 -25.09 8.47 6.87
C LEU A 234 -23.80 7.78 7.38
N MET A 235 -22.76 8.52 7.77
CA MET A 235 -21.55 7.92 8.36
C MET A 235 -21.87 7.13 9.64
N LYS A 236 -22.81 7.60 10.47
CA LYS A 236 -23.27 6.88 11.66
C LYS A 236 -24.03 5.61 11.32
N SER A 237 -24.94 5.66 10.34
CA SER A 237 -25.71 4.48 9.92
C SER A 237 -24.79 3.40 9.34
N LEU A 238 -23.68 3.81 8.73
CA LEU A 238 -22.60 2.96 8.24
C LEU A 238 -21.54 2.64 9.33
N CYS A 239 -21.75 3.03 10.58
CA CYS A 239 -20.84 2.82 11.70
C CYS A 239 -19.39 3.35 11.51
N LEU A 240 -19.19 4.38 10.68
CA LEU A 240 -17.87 4.93 10.32
C LEU A 240 -17.29 5.89 11.39
N GLU A 241 -18.13 6.44 12.28
CA GLU A 241 -17.67 7.41 13.30
C GLU A 241 -16.70 6.80 14.34
N ASP A 242 -16.90 5.52 14.65
CA ASP A 242 -16.17 4.79 15.69
C ASP A 242 -14.73 4.45 15.30
N ASP A 243 -14.44 4.36 14.00
CA ASP A 243 -13.12 3.95 13.50
C ASP A 243 -12.04 5.00 13.77
N SER A 244 -12.44 6.27 13.89
CA SER A 244 -11.57 7.38 14.31
C SER A 244 -11.15 7.27 15.79
N LYS A 245 -12.03 6.73 16.64
CA LYS A 245 -11.85 6.59 18.10
C LYS A 245 -11.25 5.24 18.49
N ARG A 246 -11.48 4.17 17.70
CA ARG A 246 -10.86 2.84 17.87
C ARG A 246 -9.35 2.81 17.62
N GLY A 247 -8.73 3.98 17.42
CA GLY A 247 -7.29 4.10 17.25
C GLY A 247 -6.84 3.40 15.97
N GLY A 248 -7.58 3.56 14.86
CA GLY A 248 -7.25 3.04 13.53
C GLY A 248 -6.96 1.54 13.53
N ILE A 249 -7.98 0.73 13.20
CA ILE A 249 -7.90 -0.71 12.86
C ILE A 249 -6.57 -1.33 13.29
N GLY A 250 -6.46 -1.67 14.58
CA GLY A 250 -5.50 -2.63 15.13
C GLY A 250 -4.13 -2.73 14.47
N CYS A 251 -3.45 -1.63 14.14
CA CYS A 251 -2.02 -1.70 13.78
C CYS A 251 -1.20 -2.24 14.96
N ALA A 252 -1.75 -2.16 16.20
CA ALA A 252 -1.18 -2.64 17.45
C ALA A 252 -0.72 -4.11 17.42
N SER A 253 -1.48 -5.00 16.75
CA SER A 253 -1.25 -6.45 16.77
C SER A 253 -0.40 -6.99 15.63
N PHE A 254 -0.06 -6.19 14.62
CA PHE A 254 0.87 -6.61 13.57
C PHE A 254 2.33 -6.37 13.99
N PRO A 255 3.26 -7.32 13.74
CA PRO A 255 4.69 -7.10 13.89
C PRO A 255 5.14 -5.84 13.14
N SER A 256 6.13 -5.13 13.71
CA SER A 256 6.61 -3.81 13.23
C SER A 256 6.87 -3.72 11.70
N PRO A 257 7.40 -4.76 11.02
CA PRO A 257 7.56 -4.78 9.55
C PRO A 257 6.22 -4.79 8.80
N CYS A 258 5.27 -5.62 9.22
CA CYS A 258 3.94 -5.74 8.60
C CYS A 258 3.11 -4.46 8.76
N ARG A 259 3.36 -3.66 9.80
CA ARG A 259 2.67 -2.39 10.03
C ARG A 259 2.97 -1.34 8.96
N LEU A 260 4.15 -1.38 8.34
CA LEU A 260 4.54 -0.43 7.28
C LEU A 260 3.92 -0.83 5.93
N LEU A 261 4.02 -2.13 5.62
CA LEU A 261 3.36 -2.82 4.51
C LEU A 261 1.84 -2.59 4.51
N TRP A 262 1.21 -2.75 5.67
CA TRP A 262 -0.20 -2.45 5.87
C TRP A 262 -0.50 -0.97 5.63
N LYS A 263 0.33 -0.03 6.11
CA LYS A 263 0.07 1.40 5.95
C LYS A 263 0.09 1.93 4.52
N THR A 264 0.93 1.36 3.64
CA THR A 264 0.94 1.73 2.21
C THR A 264 -0.26 1.15 1.49
N MET A 265 -0.65 -0.10 1.79
CA MET A 265 -1.92 -0.67 1.31
C MET A 265 -3.16 0.04 1.90
N VAL A 266 -3.03 0.66 3.08
CA VAL A 266 -4.15 1.26 3.83
C VAL A 266 -4.56 2.63 3.34
N ALA A 267 -3.73 3.36 2.59
CA ALA A 267 -4.14 4.65 2.02
C ALA A 267 -5.41 4.48 1.16
N ASP A 268 -5.49 3.40 0.38
CA ASP A 268 -6.72 3.00 -0.33
C ASP A 268 -7.79 2.47 0.63
N THR A 269 -7.44 1.81 1.73
CA THR A 269 -8.43 1.23 2.66
C THR A 269 -9.23 2.26 3.45
N VAL A 270 -8.66 3.43 3.76
CA VAL A 270 -9.40 4.51 4.46
C VAL A 270 -10.59 4.96 3.62
N PHE A 271 -10.45 4.87 2.30
CA PHE A 271 -11.47 5.25 1.34
C PHE A 271 -12.30 4.05 0.83
N SER A 272 -11.75 2.83 0.87
CA SER A 272 -12.49 1.63 0.49
C SER A 272 -13.55 1.26 1.52
N LEU A 273 -13.31 1.49 2.81
CA LEU A 273 -14.24 1.08 3.87
C LEU A 273 -15.61 1.79 3.79
N PRO A 274 -15.72 3.13 3.67
CA PRO A 274 -17.01 3.80 3.51
C PRO A 274 -17.80 3.29 2.30
N ARG A 275 -17.12 3.10 1.18
CA ARG A 275 -17.69 2.58 -0.06
C ARG A 275 -18.18 1.14 0.09
N TYR A 276 -17.36 0.28 0.68
CA TYR A 276 -17.72 -1.10 0.97
C TYR A 276 -18.97 -1.16 1.85
N ARG A 277 -19.03 -0.30 2.89
CA ARG A 277 -20.18 -0.24 3.80
C ARG A 277 -21.46 0.25 3.12
N LEU A 278 -21.37 1.26 2.26
CA LEU A 278 -22.50 1.67 1.42
C LEU A 278 -23.02 0.49 0.60
N ILE A 279 -22.12 -0.24 -0.06
CA ILE A 279 -22.47 -1.36 -0.92
C ILE A 279 -23.15 -2.47 -0.11
N ILE A 280 -22.51 -2.98 0.96
CA ILE A 280 -23.06 -4.12 1.73
C ILE A 280 -24.39 -3.81 2.43
N THR A 281 -24.66 -2.54 2.72
CA THR A 281 -25.94 -2.10 3.30
C THR A 281 -26.99 -1.75 2.23
N GLY A 282 -26.65 -1.85 0.93
CA GLY A 282 -27.53 -1.47 -0.18
C GLY A 282 -27.80 0.03 -0.27
N GLN A 283 -26.94 0.84 0.36
CA GLN A 283 -27.04 2.29 0.40
C GLN A 283 -26.11 2.96 -0.63
N ASP A 284 -25.57 2.20 -1.59
CA ASP A 284 -24.71 2.67 -2.68
C ASP A 284 -25.48 3.45 -3.78
N THR A 285 -26.37 4.35 -3.38
CA THR A 285 -27.11 5.21 -4.31
C THR A 285 -26.24 6.37 -4.81
N PRO A 286 -26.51 6.92 -6.01
CA PRO A 286 -25.80 8.11 -6.49
C PRO A 286 -25.86 9.29 -5.51
N GLU A 287 -26.99 9.45 -4.81
CA GLU A 287 -27.20 10.50 -3.81
C GLU A 287 -26.26 10.32 -2.61
N ASN A 288 -26.20 9.11 -2.05
CA ASN A 288 -25.32 8.80 -0.92
C ASN A 288 -23.83 8.84 -1.31
N MET A 289 -23.51 8.43 -2.53
CA MET A 289 -22.16 8.54 -3.08
C MET A 289 -21.74 10.01 -3.23
N ARG A 290 -22.61 10.88 -3.77
CA ARG A 290 -22.36 12.33 -3.82
C ARG A 290 -22.24 12.95 -2.44
N LEU A 291 -23.06 12.49 -1.50
CA LEU A 291 -23.08 13.02 -0.14
C LEU A 291 -21.77 12.74 0.61
N LEU A 292 -21.20 11.55 0.46
CA LEU A 292 -19.94 11.18 1.12
C LEU A 292 -18.69 11.57 0.34
N PHE A 293 -18.73 11.52 -0.99
CA PHE A 293 -17.55 11.62 -1.85
C PHE A 293 -17.57 12.84 -2.78
N GLY A 294 -18.58 13.69 -2.67
CA GLY A 294 -18.70 14.92 -3.43
C GLY A 294 -19.36 14.74 -4.81
N PRO A 295 -19.75 15.85 -5.46
CA PRO A 295 -20.52 15.82 -6.71
C PRO A 295 -19.74 15.19 -7.88
N ASP A 296 -18.41 15.28 -7.86
CA ASP A 296 -17.53 14.80 -8.93
C ASP A 296 -17.06 13.34 -8.72
N TYR A 297 -17.63 12.60 -7.75
CA TYR A 297 -17.16 11.26 -7.37
C TYR A 297 -17.09 10.26 -8.55
N GLY A 298 -18.01 10.37 -9.51
CA GLY A 298 -18.09 9.44 -10.65
C GLY A 298 -16.81 9.43 -11.48
N THR A 299 -16.15 10.58 -11.64
CA THR A 299 -14.94 10.66 -12.46
C THR A 299 -13.73 9.93 -11.88
N SER A 300 -13.67 9.79 -10.55
CA SER A 300 -12.52 9.19 -9.86
C SER A 300 -12.80 7.83 -9.24
N LEU A 301 -14.06 7.47 -9.01
CA LEU A 301 -14.41 6.32 -8.17
C LEU A 301 -15.38 5.33 -8.79
N GLU A 302 -15.95 5.61 -9.96
CA GLU A 302 -16.96 4.74 -10.57
C GLU A 302 -16.42 3.33 -10.83
N GLU A 303 -15.22 3.23 -11.41
CA GLU A 303 -14.56 1.95 -11.69
C GLU A 303 -14.29 1.14 -10.41
N GLN A 304 -13.68 1.79 -9.41
CA GLN A 304 -13.41 1.16 -8.12
C GLN A 304 -14.70 0.82 -7.35
N HIS A 305 -15.77 1.61 -7.51
CA HIS A 305 -17.08 1.32 -6.93
C HIS A 305 -17.67 0.06 -7.56
N GLU A 306 -17.64 -0.05 -8.88
CA GLU A 306 -18.05 -1.26 -9.60
C GLU A 306 -17.22 -2.48 -9.17
N GLU A 307 -15.90 -2.33 -9.04
CA GLU A 307 -15.01 -3.41 -8.57
C GLU A 307 -15.44 -3.89 -7.18
N VAL A 308 -15.51 -2.98 -6.20
CA VAL A 308 -15.90 -3.33 -4.82
C VAL A 308 -17.30 -3.95 -4.79
N ARG A 309 -18.19 -3.49 -5.66
CA ARG A 309 -19.56 -4.01 -5.76
C ARG A 309 -19.60 -5.44 -6.25
N LEU A 310 -18.89 -5.75 -7.34
CA LEU A 310 -18.72 -7.13 -7.80
C LEU A 310 -18.10 -7.99 -6.71
N GLN A 311 -17.13 -7.43 -5.97
CA GLN A 311 -16.53 -8.13 -4.84
C GLN A 311 -17.52 -8.41 -3.70
N CYS A 312 -18.50 -7.55 -3.43
CA CYS A 312 -19.52 -7.82 -2.43
C CYS A 312 -20.56 -8.86 -2.90
N LEU A 313 -20.88 -8.87 -4.21
CA LEU A 313 -21.86 -9.78 -4.82
C LEU A 313 -21.32 -11.21 -4.99
N LEU A 314 -20.02 -11.36 -5.23
CA LEU A 314 -19.39 -12.66 -5.43
C LEU A 314 -19.31 -13.53 -4.17
N GLU A 315 -19.43 -12.93 -2.98
CA GLU A 315 -19.33 -13.61 -1.68
C GLU A 315 -18.06 -14.46 -1.54
N PRO A 316 -16.90 -13.82 -1.29
CA PRO A 316 -15.64 -14.55 -1.27
C PRO A 316 -15.69 -15.67 -0.22
N ARG A 317 -15.34 -16.89 -0.66
CA ARG A 317 -15.39 -18.10 0.18
C ARG A 317 -14.57 -17.90 1.46
N PRO A 318 -15.02 -18.43 2.61
CA PRO A 318 -14.22 -18.47 3.83
C PRO A 318 -12.81 -19.01 3.58
N GLY A 319 -11.80 -18.30 4.09
CA GLY A 319 -10.39 -18.64 3.89
C GLY A 319 -9.73 -18.06 2.62
N SER A 320 -10.50 -17.53 1.66
CA SER A 320 -9.92 -16.74 0.56
C SER A 320 -9.32 -15.42 1.08
N PRO A 321 -8.31 -14.82 0.43
CA PRO A 321 -7.73 -13.56 0.88
C PRO A 321 -8.70 -12.41 0.85
N ALA A 322 -9.63 -12.37 -0.10
CA ALA A 322 -10.69 -11.39 -0.11
C ALA A 322 -11.54 -11.51 1.17
N HIS A 323 -11.93 -12.74 1.54
CA HIS A 323 -12.64 -12.98 2.80
C HIS A 323 -11.80 -12.61 4.04
N VAL A 324 -10.51 -12.93 4.04
CA VAL A 324 -9.58 -12.59 5.12
C VAL A 324 -9.40 -11.07 5.21
N MET A 325 -9.26 -10.36 4.09
CA MET A 325 -9.17 -8.90 4.05
C MET A 325 -10.46 -8.26 4.58
N ILE A 326 -11.63 -8.68 4.07
CA ILE A 326 -12.93 -8.19 4.53
C ILE A 326 -13.10 -8.39 6.04
N THR A 327 -12.76 -9.59 6.54
CA THR A 327 -12.84 -9.91 7.97
C THR A 327 -11.83 -9.11 8.80
N LYS A 328 -10.55 -9.06 8.40
CA LYS A 328 -9.49 -8.36 9.14
C LYS A 328 -9.66 -6.84 9.14
N MET A 329 -10.18 -6.27 8.06
CA MET A 329 -10.46 -4.84 7.97
C MET A 329 -11.78 -4.45 8.66
N ASN A 330 -12.47 -5.40 9.29
CA ASN A 330 -13.80 -5.20 9.88
C ASN A 330 -14.77 -4.54 8.88
N MET A 331 -14.65 -4.94 7.61
CA MET A 331 -15.52 -4.45 6.53
C MET A 331 -16.91 -5.06 6.64
N ASN A 332 -17.00 -6.27 7.18
CA ASN A 332 -18.25 -6.97 7.48
C ASN A 332 -18.51 -6.91 9.00
N ASP A 333 -18.58 -5.69 9.54
CA ASP A 333 -18.89 -5.48 10.96
C ASP A 333 -20.25 -6.12 11.26
N SER A 334 -20.31 -6.96 12.29
CA SER A 334 -21.51 -7.71 12.65
C SER A 334 -22.69 -6.81 13.05
N CYS A 335 -22.43 -5.52 13.32
CA CYS A 335 -23.49 -4.53 13.55
C CYS A 335 -24.18 -4.05 12.26
N LEU A 336 -23.61 -4.28 11.09
CA LEU A 336 -24.22 -3.87 9.81
C LEU A 336 -25.15 -4.97 9.31
N VAL A 337 -26.42 -4.61 9.08
CA VAL A 337 -27.36 -5.48 8.39
C VAL A 337 -26.96 -5.52 6.92
N ARG A 338 -26.53 -6.69 6.46
CA ARG A 338 -26.21 -6.91 5.06
C ARG A 338 -27.50 -6.89 4.24
N ALA A 339 -27.68 -5.83 3.47
CA ALA A 339 -28.86 -5.54 2.66
C ALA A 339 -28.45 -5.21 1.22
N LEU A 340 -27.53 -6.01 0.68
CA LEU A 340 -26.96 -5.86 -0.65
C LEU A 340 -28.08 -5.77 -1.70
N ARG A 341 -28.13 -4.70 -2.50
CA ARG A 341 -29.10 -4.63 -3.60
C ARG A 341 -28.80 -5.75 -4.61
N PRO A 342 -29.84 -6.34 -5.25
CA PRO A 342 -29.65 -7.37 -6.27
C PRO A 342 -28.66 -6.94 -7.34
N ALA A 343 -27.97 -7.92 -7.94
CA ALA A 343 -27.11 -7.66 -9.08
C ALA A 343 -27.94 -7.08 -10.23
N THR A 344 -27.37 -6.12 -10.96
CA THR A 344 -27.89 -5.72 -12.27
C THR A 344 -27.59 -6.81 -13.30
N GLU A 345 -28.27 -6.81 -14.45
CA GLU A 345 -28.00 -7.76 -15.54
C GLU A 345 -26.52 -7.76 -15.97
N ASP A 346 -25.91 -6.57 -16.07
CA ASP A 346 -24.49 -6.42 -16.36
C ASP A 346 -23.59 -7.02 -15.27
N GLU A 347 -23.95 -6.82 -14.00
CA GLU A 347 -23.23 -7.39 -12.86
C GLU A 347 -23.37 -8.92 -12.83
N GLU A 348 -24.54 -9.47 -13.15
CA GLU A 348 -24.77 -10.91 -13.26
C GLU A 348 -23.89 -11.54 -14.33
N GLY A 349 -23.76 -10.89 -15.49
CA GLY A 349 -22.85 -11.30 -16.55
C GLY A 349 -21.40 -11.36 -16.08
N LYS A 350 -20.92 -10.31 -15.40
CA LYS A 350 -19.55 -10.25 -14.84
C LYS A 350 -19.34 -11.30 -13.76
N ILE A 351 -20.33 -11.50 -12.87
CA ILE A 351 -20.29 -12.53 -11.82
C ILE A 351 -20.20 -13.92 -12.44
N ALA A 352 -21.01 -14.21 -13.46
CA ALA A 352 -20.98 -15.48 -14.17
C ALA A 352 -19.61 -15.73 -14.82
N GLU A 353 -19.01 -14.71 -15.43
CA GLU A 353 -17.67 -14.81 -16.01
C GLU A 353 -16.60 -15.10 -14.95
N VAL A 354 -16.60 -14.36 -13.83
CA VAL A 354 -15.67 -14.61 -12.71
C VAL A 354 -15.83 -16.03 -12.16
N ARG A 355 -17.06 -16.50 -11.97
CA ARG A 355 -17.32 -17.87 -11.50
C ARG A 355 -16.86 -18.92 -12.51
N GLY A 356 -17.02 -18.66 -13.80
CA GLY A 356 -16.50 -19.51 -14.87
C GLY A 356 -14.97 -19.61 -14.85
N LEU A 357 -14.28 -18.49 -14.67
CA LEU A 357 -12.81 -18.45 -14.52
C LEU A 357 -12.36 -19.21 -13.26
N GLN A 358 -13.05 -19.02 -12.14
CA GLN A 358 -12.76 -19.74 -10.89
C GLN A 358 -12.93 -21.26 -11.06
N ALA A 359 -13.99 -21.71 -11.74
CA ALA A 359 -14.22 -23.13 -12.02
C ALA A 359 -13.13 -23.71 -12.94
N LEU A 360 -12.71 -22.96 -13.97
CA LEU A 360 -11.64 -23.37 -14.88
C LEU A 360 -10.29 -23.50 -14.16
N ILE A 361 -9.96 -22.56 -13.28
CA ILE A 361 -8.73 -22.61 -12.45
C ILE A 361 -8.77 -23.83 -11.53
N GLN A 362 -9.91 -24.05 -10.85
CA GLN A 362 -10.10 -25.23 -9.98
C GLN A 362 -9.94 -26.54 -10.75
N GLY A 363 -10.46 -26.62 -11.98
CA GLY A 363 -10.32 -27.81 -12.83
C GLY A 363 -8.88 -28.08 -13.30
N ARG A 364 -8.04 -27.05 -13.45
CA ARG A 364 -6.64 -27.20 -13.91
C ARG A 364 -5.66 -27.47 -12.77
N VAL A 365 -5.84 -26.79 -11.65
CA VAL A 365 -4.90 -26.85 -10.52
C VAL A 365 -5.28 -27.99 -9.55
N GLY A 366 -6.50 -28.50 -9.64
CA GLY A 366 -7.06 -29.43 -8.67
C GLY A 366 -7.47 -28.72 -7.38
N ASP A 367 -7.93 -29.51 -6.41
CA ASP A 367 -8.45 -29.04 -5.11
C ASP A 367 -7.31 -28.67 -4.15
N TRP A 368 -6.37 -27.83 -4.61
CA TRP A 368 -5.21 -27.41 -3.83
C TRP A 368 -5.65 -26.40 -2.76
N PRO A 369 -5.56 -26.73 -1.45
CA PRO A 369 -6.15 -25.93 -0.36
C PRO A 369 -5.43 -24.60 -0.05
N GLY A 370 -4.59 -24.07 -0.96
CA GLY A 370 -3.62 -23.02 -0.63
C GLY A 370 -3.46 -21.90 -1.64
N MET A 371 -4.05 -21.97 -2.84
CA MET A 371 -3.88 -20.87 -3.80
C MET A 371 -4.92 -19.77 -3.58
N VAL A 372 -4.41 -18.80 -2.84
CA VAL A 372 -5.01 -17.60 -2.25
C VAL A 372 -5.36 -16.53 -3.33
N LEU A 373 -4.87 -16.60 -4.56
CA LEU A 373 -4.96 -15.46 -5.51
C LEU A 373 -6.16 -15.45 -6.48
N SER A 374 -7.13 -16.38 -6.41
CA SER A 374 -8.16 -16.54 -7.46
C SER A 374 -9.13 -15.35 -7.61
N TYR A 375 -9.24 -14.49 -6.61
CA TYR A 375 -10.30 -13.48 -6.53
C TYR A 375 -9.95 -12.15 -7.19
N SER A 376 -8.93 -11.45 -6.67
CA SER A 376 -8.43 -10.19 -7.25
C SER A 376 -7.93 -10.40 -8.68
N LEU A 377 -7.48 -11.62 -9.00
CA LEU A 377 -7.06 -12.00 -10.34
C LEU A 377 -8.22 -12.10 -11.32
N ALA A 378 -9.31 -12.77 -10.97
CA ALA A 378 -10.45 -12.94 -11.86
C ALA A 378 -11.12 -11.60 -12.18
N VAL A 379 -11.26 -10.72 -11.18
CA VAL A 379 -11.84 -9.39 -11.37
C VAL A 379 -10.94 -8.50 -12.24
N ARG A 380 -9.61 -8.51 -12.03
CA ARG A 380 -8.67 -7.72 -12.85
C ARG A 380 -8.44 -8.28 -14.25
N THR A 381 -8.61 -9.58 -14.48
CA THR A 381 -8.47 -10.18 -15.83
C THR A 381 -9.65 -9.89 -16.75
N LEU A 382 -10.85 -9.57 -16.20
CA LEU A 382 -11.98 -9.09 -17.00
C LEU A 382 -11.65 -7.78 -17.73
N ASP A 383 -10.96 -6.87 -17.05
CA ASP A 383 -10.63 -5.56 -17.61
C ASP A 383 -9.52 -5.64 -18.67
N GLN A 384 -8.55 -6.55 -18.48
CA GLN A 384 -7.48 -6.78 -19.46
C GLN A 384 -7.96 -7.40 -20.78
N ARG A 385 -9.08 -8.14 -20.80
CA ARG A 385 -9.67 -8.67 -22.05
C ARG A 385 -10.26 -7.58 -22.93
N ARG A 386 -10.68 -6.45 -22.35
CA ARG A 386 -11.20 -5.28 -23.09
C ARG A 386 -10.15 -4.65 -24.01
N PHE A 387 -8.86 -4.93 -23.78
CA PHE A 387 -7.74 -4.47 -24.60
C PHE A 387 -7.30 -5.46 -25.70
N GLY A 388 -7.95 -6.63 -25.87
CA GLY A 388 -7.77 -7.48 -27.05
C GLY A 388 -6.53 -8.38 -27.07
N TRP A 389 -5.93 -8.69 -25.93
CA TRP A 389 -4.70 -9.51 -25.86
C TRP A 389 -4.92 -10.90 -25.25
N TRP A 390 -5.90 -11.67 -25.71
CA TRP A 390 -5.96 -13.12 -25.41
C TRP A 390 -6.79 -13.88 -26.45
N LEU A 391 -6.11 -14.57 -27.37
CA LEU A 391 -6.33 -15.94 -27.88
C LEU A 391 -5.17 -16.23 -28.87
N PRO A 392 -4.72 -17.50 -29.03
CA PRO A 392 -3.72 -17.87 -30.03
C PRO A 392 -4.21 -17.65 -31.46
#